data_AF-A0A5B0Q779-F1
#
_entry.id   AF-A0A5B0Q779-F1
#
_cell.length_a   1.000
_cell.length_b   1.000
_cell.length_c   1.000
_cell.angle_alpha   90.00
_cell.angle_beta   90.00
_cell.angle_gamma   90.00
#
_symmetry.space_group_name_H-M   'P 1'
#
loop_
_entity.id
_entity.type
_entity.pdbx_description
1 polymer ?
#
loop_
_entity_poly.entity_id
_entity_poly.type
_entity_poly.pdbx_seq_one_letter_code
_entity_poly.pdbx_strand_id
1 'polypeptide(L)'
;MKADHQHQLSDPSQWNASLAELPARQSEDGVIPAFFFYFTLLKFPLHIFQESRKQIDRTHFIYFRNHPDPSVVFQSESAARRGLQSVGGSLHNFLKDFGPALMEKYRPKGIVVFSAHWESPSKEIKVTDYGDDQPLLYDYYGFPPEFYKARWHSNGSSELTQRVLACLKEAGMEASRTTRDEPRGRDGLVGPAPGLDHGVFIPFMLMFPEGNEKAFPIPVVQVSMDGSLDPERNIQLGQAVAALRYEELLFRLFFDLLNPSVSGCVPIQS
;
A
#
# COMPACT_ATOMS: atom_id res chain seq x y z
N MET A 1 26.74 5.43 -4.93
CA MET A 1 26.27 4.99 -3.60
C MET A 1 25.56 6.15 -2.94
N LYS A 2 24.25 6.27 -3.10
CA LYS A 2 23.43 7.19 -2.28
C LYS A 2 23.03 6.45 -1.00
N ALA A 3 22.97 7.18 0.11
CA ALA A 3 22.85 6.64 1.46
C ALA A 3 21.64 5.71 1.61
N ASP A 4 21.89 4.56 2.24
CA ASP A 4 20.91 3.53 2.53
C ASP A 4 20.29 3.87 3.89
N HIS A 5 19.08 4.42 3.85
CA HIS A 5 18.37 4.95 5.02
C HIS A 5 17.66 3.81 5.78
N GLN A 6 18.44 2.96 6.46
CA GLN A 6 17.90 2.02 7.46
C GLN A 6 17.54 2.79 8.74
N HIS A 7 16.26 3.10 8.92
CA HIS A 7 15.80 3.80 10.11
C HIS A 7 15.14 2.84 11.11
N GLN A 8 15.72 2.75 12.31
CA GLN A 8 15.04 2.13 13.45
C GLN A 8 14.02 3.13 13.97
N LEU A 9 12.74 2.88 13.71
CA LEU A 9 11.64 3.73 14.16
C LEU A 9 11.38 3.52 15.67
N SER A 10 12.37 3.69 16.54
CA SER A 10 12.17 3.71 18.00
C SER A 10 12.05 5.13 18.55
N ASP A 11 12.39 6.15 17.77
CA ASP A 11 12.40 7.56 18.18
C ASP A 11 11.85 8.48 17.05
N PRO A 12 10.84 9.34 17.34
CA PRO A 12 10.33 10.33 16.41
C PRO A 12 11.35 11.24 15.75
N SER A 13 12.46 11.55 16.44
CA SER A 13 13.52 12.38 15.86
C SER A 13 14.18 11.72 14.63
N GLN A 14 14.19 10.38 14.58
CA GLN A 14 14.86 9.63 13.52
C GLN A 14 14.06 9.57 12.22
N TRP A 15 12.72 9.52 12.28
CA TRP A 15 11.91 9.58 11.05
C TRP A 15 11.60 11.00 10.60
N ASN A 16 11.56 11.99 11.50
CA ASN A 16 11.39 13.38 11.10
C ASN A 16 12.51 13.88 10.17
N ALA A 17 13.75 13.44 10.41
CA ALA A 17 14.86 13.67 9.48
C ALA A 17 14.60 13.02 8.11
N SER A 18 14.12 11.78 8.08
CA SER A 18 13.79 11.06 6.84
C SER A 18 12.62 11.71 6.08
N LEU A 19 11.63 12.26 6.79
CA LEU A 19 10.51 12.99 6.18
C LEU A 19 10.98 14.27 5.51
N ALA A 20 11.91 15.00 6.14
CA ALA A 20 12.55 16.16 5.55
C ALA A 20 13.37 15.80 4.29
N GLU A 21 14.03 14.65 4.31
CA GLU A 21 14.85 14.13 3.21
C GLU A 21 14.07 13.39 2.13
N LEU A 22 12.72 13.38 2.18
CA LEU A 22 11.92 12.77 1.12
C LEU A 22 12.37 13.27 -0.27
N PRO A 23 12.44 12.41 -1.29
CA PRO A 23 12.86 12.82 -2.63
C PRO A 23 11.94 13.90 -3.21
N ALA A 24 12.47 14.77 -4.07
CA ALA A 24 11.67 15.76 -4.77
C ALA A 24 10.48 15.10 -5.51
N ARG A 25 9.38 15.85 -5.66
CA ARG A 25 8.16 15.35 -6.31
C ARG A 25 8.43 14.76 -7.69
N GLN A 26 9.33 15.36 -8.45
CA GLN A 26 9.84 14.85 -9.70
C GLN A 26 11.37 14.73 -9.58
N SER A 27 11.93 13.58 -9.97
CA SER A 27 13.37 13.47 -10.22
C SER A 27 13.76 14.25 -11.48
N GLU A 28 15.07 14.40 -11.75
CA GLU A 28 15.57 14.97 -13.02
C GLU A 28 14.98 14.27 -14.26
N ASP A 29 14.57 13.01 -14.12
CA ASP A 29 13.96 12.19 -15.17
C ASP A 29 12.41 12.26 -15.18
N GLY A 30 11.78 13.11 -14.37
CA GLY A 30 10.32 13.29 -14.31
C GLY A 30 9.55 12.22 -13.53
N VAL A 31 10.23 11.34 -12.80
CA VAL A 31 9.62 10.22 -12.04
C VAL A 31 9.12 10.69 -10.68
N ILE A 32 7.89 10.31 -10.29
CA ILE A 32 7.42 10.46 -8.91
C ILE A 32 7.90 9.28 -8.05
N PRO A 33 8.48 9.55 -6.86
CA PRO A 33 8.92 8.52 -5.93
C PRO A 33 7.78 7.59 -5.49
N ALA A 34 8.06 6.27 -5.48
CA ALA A 34 7.17 5.27 -4.90
C ALA A 34 7.63 4.89 -3.49
N PHE A 35 6.68 4.61 -2.60
CA PHE A 35 6.91 4.37 -1.17
C PHE A 35 6.55 2.94 -0.77
N PHE A 36 7.57 2.13 -0.58
CA PHE A 36 7.38 0.73 -0.25
C PHE A 36 7.31 0.57 1.26
N PHE A 37 6.18 0.06 1.74
CA PHE A 37 6.02 -0.40 3.10
C PHE A 37 6.26 -1.90 3.11
N TYR A 38 7.50 -2.28 3.40
CA TYR A 38 7.80 -3.68 3.64
C TYR A 38 7.26 -4.07 5.01
N PHE A 39 6.70 -5.26 5.12
CA PHE A 39 6.31 -5.85 6.39
C PHE A 39 6.64 -7.33 6.34
N THR A 40 7.42 -7.82 7.31
CA THR A 40 7.94 -9.18 7.25
C THR A 40 6.81 -10.19 7.47
N LEU A 41 6.28 -10.77 6.39
CA LEU A 41 5.58 -12.04 6.49
C LEU A 41 6.65 -13.09 6.84
N LEU A 42 6.41 -13.89 7.88
CA LEU A 42 7.26 -15.02 8.29
C LEU A 42 7.51 -16.05 7.16
N LYS A 43 6.94 -15.87 5.97
CA LYS A 43 6.94 -16.80 4.85
C LYS A 43 8.04 -16.53 3.81
N PHE A 44 8.69 -15.36 3.79
CA PHE A 44 9.73 -15.07 2.81
C PHE A 44 11.14 -15.17 3.42
N PRO A 45 12.05 -15.98 2.84
CA PRO A 45 13.41 -16.07 3.31
C PRO A 45 14.22 -14.80 2.97
N LEU A 46 14.93 -14.28 3.96
CA LEU A 46 15.69 -13.01 3.94
C LEU A 46 16.64 -12.83 2.73
N HIS A 47 17.07 -13.91 2.08
CA HIS A 47 17.98 -13.85 0.92
C HIS A 47 17.30 -13.33 -0.35
N ILE A 48 16.00 -13.60 -0.56
CA ILE A 48 15.23 -13.07 -1.71
C ILE A 48 15.15 -11.54 -1.63
N PHE A 49 15.01 -11.02 -0.41
CA PHE A 49 15.06 -9.58 -0.13
C PHE A 49 16.43 -8.96 -0.44
N GLN A 50 17.53 -9.65 -0.15
CA GLN A 50 18.87 -9.11 -0.42
C GLN A 50 19.19 -9.04 -1.92
N GLU A 51 18.74 -10.02 -2.71
CA GLU A 51 18.97 -10.05 -4.16
C GLU A 51 18.11 -9.04 -4.91
N SER A 52 16.84 -8.94 -4.56
CA SER A 52 15.97 -7.90 -5.08
C SER A 52 16.50 -6.50 -4.77
N ARG A 53 17.01 -6.24 -3.55
CA ARG A 53 17.57 -4.95 -3.13
C ARG A 53 18.74 -4.45 -3.98
N LYS A 54 19.59 -5.35 -4.48
CA LYS A 54 20.70 -5.00 -5.40
C LYS A 54 20.21 -4.48 -6.74
N GLN A 55 18.98 -4.80 -7.10
CA GLN A 55 18.40 -4.45 -8.37
C GLN A 55 17.59 -3.15 -8.32
N ILE A 56 17.49 -2.44 -7.19
CA ILE A 56 16.53 -1.33 -6.99
C ILE A 56 17.19 0.04 -6.93
N ASP A 57 17.81 0.48 -8.03
CA ASP A 57 18.66 1.68 -8.03
C ASP A 57 17.90 3.03 -7.92
N ARG A 58 16.55 3.03 -7.93
CA ARG A 58 15.76 4.28 -8.09
C ARG A 58 14.47 4.40 -7.27
N THR A 59 14.34 3.60 -6.21
CA THR A 59 13.10 3.53 -5.40
C THR A 59 13.42 3.84 -3.94
N HIS A 60 12.60 4.68 -3.29
CA HIS A 60 12.78 5.02 -1.88
C HIS A 60 11.94 4.09 -1.01
N PHE A 61 12.59 3.34 -0.14
CA PHE A 61 11.94 2.39 0.75
C PHE A 61 11.67 3.05 2.10
N ILE A 62 10.46 2.88 2.64
CA ILE A 62 10.18 3.17 4.04
C ILE A 62 9.88 1.83 4.71
N TYR A 63 10.88 1.31 5.40
CA TYR A 63 10.85 -0.02 5.96
C TYR A 63 10.00 -0.08 7.23
N PHE A 64 9.11 -1.09 7.32
CA PHE A 64 8.45 -1.49 8.56
C PHE A 64 8.71 -2.97 8.84
N ARG A 65 8.66 -3.36 10.10
CA ARG A 65 8.94 -4.75 10.49
C ARG A 65 7.69 -5.60 10.72
N ASN A 66 6.47 -5.04 10.76
CA ASN A 66 5.23 -5.80 11.02
C ASN A 66 3.99 -5.12 10.41
N HIS A 67 3.12 -5.89 9.73
CA HIS A 67 1.88 -5.37 9.15
C HIS A 67 1.02 -4.66 10.22
N PRO A 68 0.32 -3.57 9.87
CA PRO A 68 -0.38 -2.72 10.82
C PRO A 68 -1.56 -3.47 11.44
N ASP A 69 -1.33 -3.99 12.63
CA ASP A 69 -2.33 -4.59 13.50
C ASP A 69 -3.36 -3.50 13.86
N PRO A 70 -4.67 -3.80 13.83
CA PRO A 70 -5.72 -2.87 14.24
C PRO A 70 -5.47 -2.14 15.58
N SER A 71 -4.66 -2.71 16.47
CA SER A 71 -4.21 -2.13 17.73
C SER A 71 -3.42 -0.81 17.57
N VAL A 72 -2.93 -0.51 16.36
CA VAL A 72 -2.27 0.77 16.04
C VAL A 72 -3.27 1.93 16.01
N VAL A 73 -4.55 1.66 15.75
CA VAL A 73 -5.64 2.65 15.77
C VAL A 73 -6.47 2.54 17.04
N PHE A 74 -6.78 1.31 17.48
CA PHE A 74 -7.66 1.05 18.60
C PHE A 74 -6.90 0.62 19.85
N GLN A 75 -7.16 1.31 20.96
CA GLN A 75 -6.62 0.95 22.26
C GLN A 75 -7.46 -0.16 22.88
N SER A 76 -6.84 -1.28 23.29
CA SER A 76 -7.50 -2.26 24.16
C SER A 76 -6.55 -2.75 25.25
N GLU A 77 -7.09 -3.13 26.41
CA GLU A 77 -6.29 -3.71 27.51
C GLU A 77 -5.59 -5.03 27.10
N SER A 78 -6.18 -5.77 26.16
CA SER A 78 -5.59 -6.98 25.56
C SER A 78 -4.48 -6.66 24.54
N ALA A 79 -4.56 -5.54 23.84
CA ALA A 79 -3.58 -5.05 22.87
C ALA A 79 -2.40 -4.29 23.50
N ALA A 80 -2.58 -3.72 24.70
CA ALA A 80 -1.54 -3.01 25.45
C ALA A 80 -0.28 -3.87 25.72
N ARG A 81 -0.38 -5.20 25.60
CA ARG A 81 0.75 -6.13 25.71
C ARG A 81 1.62 -6.23 24.43
N ARG A 82 1.33 -5.48 23.35
CA ARG A 82 1.98 -5.62 22.03
C ARG A 82 2.86 -4.46 21.56
N GLY A 83 3.38 -3.64 22.47
CA GLY A 83 4.53 -2.74 22.21
C GLY A 83 4.41 -1.85 20.96
N LEU A 84 5.18 -2.17 19.90
CA LEU A 84 5.34 -1.35 18.67
C LEU A 84 4.05 -1.05 17.89
N GLN A 85 3.03 -1.89 18.01
CA GLN A 85 1.76 -1.79 17.27
C GLN A 85 0.62 -1.37 18.18
N SER A 86 0.84 -0.29 18.92
CA SER A 86 -0.16 0.27 19.85
C SER A 86 -0.37 1.75 19.57
N VAL A 87 -1.51 2.26 20.00
CA VAL A 87 -1.79 3.71 20.02
C VAL A 87 -0.65 4.44 20.75
N GLY A 88 -0.06 5.43 20.08
CA GLY A 88 1.09 6.19 20.60
C GLY A 88 2.46 5.49 20.44
N GLY A 89 2.48 4.25 19.95
CA GLY A 89 3.72 3.56 19.56
C GLY A 89 4.36 4.15 18.29
N SER A 90 5.55 3.69 17.95
CA SER A 90 6.32 4.30 16.85
C SER A 90 5.66 4.19 15.48
N LEU A 91 5.03 3.05 15.16
CA LEU A 91 4.30 2.90 13.89
C LEU A 91 3.11 3.87 13.83
N HIS A 92 2.40 4.03 14.95
CA HIS A 92 1.28 4.96 15.04
C HIS A 92 1.73 6.41 14.76
N ASN A 93 2.78 6.87 15.44
CA ASN A 93 3.27 8.24 15.29
C ASN A 93 3.87 8.45 13.89
N PHE A 94 4.65 7.50 13.38
CA PHE A 94 5.16 7.57 12.03
C PHE A 94 4.04 7.74 11.00
N LEU A 95 2.97 6.93 11.06
CA LEU A 95 1.89 6.99 10.06
C LEU A 95 1.18 8.36 10.11
N LYS A 96 0.99 8.91 11.31
CA LYS A 96 0.42 10.24 11.51
C LYS A 96 1.28 11.36 10.94
N ASP A 97 2.61 11.23 10.99
CA ASP A 97 3.53 12.23 10.45
C ASP A 97 3.73 12.05 8.93
N PHE A 98 3.75 10.79 8.48
CA PHE A 98 4.06 10.45 7.10
C PHE A 98 2.95 10.84 6.13
N GLY A 99 1.68 10.57 6.45
CA GLY A 99 0.55 10.90 5.58
C GLY A 99 0.48 12.38 5.19
N PRO A 100 0.53 13.33 6.15
CA PRO A 100 0.58 14.76 5.87
C PRO A 100 1.81 15.18 5.05
N ALA A 101 3.02 14.72 5.43
CA ALA A 101 4.25 15.04 4.71
C ALA A 101 4.18 14.59 3.24
N LEU A 102 3.60 13.42 3.03
CA LEU A 102 3.38 12.80 1.74
C LEU A 102 2.39 13.61 0.88
N MET A 103 1.27 14.05 1.46
CA MET A 103 0.27 14.88 0.77
C MET A 103 0.83 16.26 0.41
N GLU A 104 1.57 16.87 1.32
CA GLU A 104 2.20 18.18 1.10
C GLU A 104 3.20 18.13 -0.04
N LYS A 105 4.06 17.10 -0.04
CA LYS A 105 5.19 16.99 -0.96
C LYS A 105 4.79 16.56 -2.37
N TYR A 106 3.92 15.56 -2.49
CA TYR A 106 3.65 14.92 -3.78
C TYR A 106 2.31 15.30 -4.38
N ARG A 107 1.30 15.67 -3.57
CA ARG A 107 -0.05 16.04 -4.05
C ARG A 107 -0.59 15.05 -5.09
N PRO A 108 -0.76 13.77 -4.70
CA PRO A 108 -1.14 12.71 -5.63
C PRO A 108 -2.51 13.00 -6.23
N LYS A 109 -2.73 12.55 -7.48
CA LYS A 109 -4.06 12.50 -8.08
C LYS A 109 -4.79 11.17 -7.85
N GLY A 110 -4.07 10.15 -7.37
CA GLY A 110 -4.60 8.82 -7.10
C GLY A 110 -3.59 7.94 -6.37
N ILE A 111 -4.09 6.97 -5.61
CA ILE A 111 -3.31 6.03 -4.81
C ILE A 111 -3.59 4.61 -5.30
N VAL A 112 -2.54 3.83 -5.60
CA VAL A 112 -2.66 2.41 -5.94
C VAL A 112 -1.96 1.58 -4.86
N VAL A 113 -2.72 0.81 -4.09
CA VAL A 113 -2.19 -0.02 -3.01
C VAL A 113 -2.18 -1.47 -3.42
N PHE A 114 -1.02 -2.11 -3.36
CA PHE A 114 -0.90 -3.56 -3.43
C PHE A 114 -0.89 -4.07 -2.00
N SER A 115 -1.84 -4.94 -1.65
CA SER A 115 -1.96 -5.42 -0.27
C SER A 115 -1.49 -6.87 -0.13
N ALA A 116 -0.57 -7.13 0.82
CA ALA A 116 -0.20 -8.49 1.22
C ALA A 116 -1.36 -9.29 1.81
N HIS A 117 -2.44 -8.63 2.22
CA HIS A 117 -3.64 -9.29 2.74
C HIS A 117 -4.59 -9.78 1.63
N TRP A 118 -4.26 -9.49 0.37
CA TRP A 118 -5.07 -9.90 -0.76
C TRP A 118 -4.23 -10.64 -1.78
N GLU A 119 -4.09 -11.94 -1.56
CA GLU A 119 -3.54 -12.88 -2.53
C GLU A 119 -4.67 -13.37 -3.44
N SER A 120 -4.51 -13.25 -4.77
CA SER A 120 -5.48 -13.83 -5.70
C SER A 120 -5.41 -15.37 -5.64
N PRO A 121 -6.53 -16.10 -5.55
CA PRO A 121 -6.52 -17.56 -5.54
C PRO A 121 -6.04 -18.18 -6.87
N SER A 122 -5.88 -17.38 -7.92
CA SER A 122 -5.30 -17.76 -9.21
C SER A 122 -4.10 -16.87 -9.55
N LYS A 123 -3.43 -17.17 -10.67
CA LYS A 123 -2.35 -16.33 -11.21
C LYS A 123 -2.82 -14.98 -11.78
N GLU A 124 -4.14 -14.75 -11.79
CA GLU A 124 -4.78 -13.54 -12.30
C GLU A 124 -4.79 -12.46 -11.21
N ILE A 125 -4.26 -11.28 -11.52
CA ILE A 125 -4.26 -10.13 -10.61
C ILE A 125 -5.64 -9.46 -10.59
N LYS A 126 -6.14 -9.11 -9.41
CA LYS A 126 -7.41 -8.39 -9.24
C LYS A 126 -7.15 -6.93 -8.89
N VAL A 127 -7.95 -6.04 -9.48
CA VAL A 127 -7.89 -4.58 -9.25
C VAL A 127 -9.27 -4.09 -8.85
N THR A 128 -9.39 -3.34 -7.75
CA THR A 128 -10.71 -2.87 -7.28
C THR A 128 -11.31 -1.83 -8.21
N ASP A 129 -12.60 -1.93 -8.47
CA ASP A 129 -13.44 -0.91 -9.12
C ASP A 129 -14.75 -0.79 -8.32
N TYR A 130 -14.63 -0.25 -7.10
CA TYR A 130 -15.71 -0.25 -6.12
C TYR A 130 -16.54 1.03 -6.11
N GLY A 131 -16.25 2.01 -6.97
CA GLY A 131 -16.94 3.31 -7.00
C GLY A 131 -16.72 4.15 -5.73
N ASP A 132 -17.64 5.06 -5.45
CA ASP A 132 -17.59 5.94 -4.27
C ASP A 132 -18.00 5.23 -2.98
N ASP A 133 -17.48 5.71 -1.86
CA ASP A 133 -17.67 5.12 -0.52
C ASP A 133 -17.39 3.61 -0.54
N GLN A 134 -16.12 3.28 -0.79
CA GLN A 134 -15.66 1.90 -0.96
C GLN A 134 -15.93 1.06 0.31
N PRO A 135 -16.46 -0.16 0.16
CA PRO A 135 -16.64 -1.04 1.31
C PRO A 135 -15.30 -1.37 1.96
N LEU A 136 -15.32 -1.68 3.26
CA LEU A 136 -14.17 -2.22 3.99
C LEU A 136 -14.39 -3.71 4.23
N LEU A 137 -13.31 -4.48 4.15
CA LEU A 137 -13.28 -5.90 4.51
C LEU A 137 -12.50 -6.07 5.81
N TYR A 138 -13.18 -6.47 6.88
CA TYR A 138 -12.56 -6.77 8.16
C TYR A 138 -11.96 -8.18 8.15
N ASP A 139 -10.84 -8.35 7.46
CA ASP A 139 -10.11 -9.61 7.29
C ASP A 139 -9.23 -10.00 8.49
N TYR A 140 -9.42 -9.34 9.63
CA TYR A 140 -8.87 -9.72 10.94
C TYR A 140 -9.95 -10.31 11.85
N TYR A 141 -9.56 -11.30 12.65
CA TYR A 141 -10.48 -12.09 13.48
C TYR A 141 -10.00 -12.16 14.93
N GLY A 142 -10.94 -12.33 15.86
CA GLY A 142 -10.63 -12.51 17.28
C GLY A 142 -10.24 -11.22 18.02
N PHE A 143 -10.43 -10.07 17.39
CA PHE A 143 -10.27 -8.77 18.04
C PHE A 143 -11.53 -8.37 18.82
N PRO A 144 -11.41 -7.45 19.79
CA PRO A 144 -12.56 -6.91 20.49
C PRO A 144 -13.60 -6.26 19.55
N PRO A 145 -14.91 -6.30 19.85
CA PRO A 145 -15.97 -5.79 18.98
C PRO A 145 -15.80 -4.34 18.54
N GLU A 146 -15.17 -3.49 19.35
CA GLU A 146 -14.92 -2.10 19.03
C GLU A 146 -13.98 -1.90 17.84
N PHE A 147 -13.14 -2.88 17.52
CA PHE A 147 -12.23 -2.82 16.38
C PHE A 147 -12.98 -2.96 15.05
N TYR A 148 -14.16 -3.56 15.05
CA TYR A 148 -15.03 -3.69 13.87
C TYR A 148 -15.94 -2.48 13.66
N LYS A 149 -15.85 -1.48 14.56
CA LYS A 149 -16.49 -0.17 14.39
C LYS A 149 -15.61 0.79 13.60
N ALA A 150 -14.41 0.39 13.20
CA ALA A 150 -13.53 1.20 12.35
C ALA A 150 -14.26 1.62 11.08
N ARG A 151 -14.16 2.88 10.69
CA ARG A 151 -14.70 3.40 9.43
C ARG A 151 -13.63 4.25 8.78
N TRP A 152 -13.54 4.13 7.46
CA TRP A 152 -12.66 4.94 6.65
C TRP A 152 -13.29 5.07 5.26
N HIS A 153 -13.73 6.27 4.94
CA HIS A 153 -14.45 6.60 3.72
C HIS A 153 -13.46 6.99 2.63
N SER A 154 -13.59 6.34 1.47
CA SER A 154 -12.76 6.64 0.30
C SER A 154 -13.52 6.38 -0.98
N ASN A 155 -13.07 7.00 -2.06
CA ASN A 155 -13.60 6.77 -3.40
C ASN A 155 -12.61 5.95 -4.23
N GLY A 156 -13.13 5.07 -5.08
CA GLY A 156 -12.35 4.43 -6.14
C GLY A 156 -12.19 5.34 -7.35
N SER A 157 -11.51 4.86 -8.38
CA SER A 157 -11.48 5.52 -9.70
C SER A 157 -11.41 4.46 -10.79
N SER A 158 -12.48 4.32 -11.58
CA SER A 158 -12.51 3.37 -12.69
C SER A 158 -11.47 3.71 -13.76
N GLU A 159 -11.12 4.99 -13.93
CA GLU A 159 -10.04 5.43 -14.81
C GLU A 159 -8.68 4.91 -14.31
N LEU A 160 -8.39 5.07 -13.01
CA LEU A 160 -7.17 4.56 -12.40
C LEU A 160 -7.11 3.02 -12.46
N THR A 161 -8.22 2.35 -12.19
CA THR A 161 -8.34 0.89 -12.34
C THR A 161 -8.04 0.45 -13.76
N GLN A 162 -8.62 1.10 -14.78
CA GLN A 162 -8.35 0.79 -16.18
C GLN A 162 -6.89 1.02 -16.55
N ARG A 163 -6.27 2.08 -16.02
CA ARG A 163 -4.85 2.36 -16.24
C ARG A 163 -3.96 1.26 -15.67
N VAL A 164 -4.22 0.83 -14.44
CA VAL A 164 -3.51 -0.30 -13.82
C VAL A 164 -3.67 -1.57 -14.67
N LEU A 165 -4.90 -1.89 -15.09
CA LEU A 165 -5.17 -3.07 -15.93
C LEU A 165 -4.44 -3.00 -17.28
N ALA A 166 -4.36 -1.82 -17.90
CA ALA A 166 -3.62 -1.62 -19.15
C ALA A 166 -2.13 -1.90 -18.96
N CYS A 167 -1.51 -1.36 -17.90
CA CYS A 167 -0.11 -1.62 -17.57
C CYS A 167 0.17 -3.13 -17.35
N LEU A 168 -0.70 -3.82 -16.62
CA LEU A 168 -0.57 -5.26 -16.37
C LEU A 168 -0.69 -6.07 -17.66
N LYS A 169 -1.66 -5.72 -18.50
CA LYS A 169 -1.86 -6.36 -19.80
C LYS A 169 -0.67 -6.18 -20.73
N GLU A 170 -0.09 -4.99 -20.81
CA GLU A 170 1.11 -4.71 -21.61
C GLU A 170 2.32 -5.54 -21.14
N ALA A 171 2.42 -5.80 -19.83
CA ALA A 171 3.44 -6.67 -19.25
C ALA A 171 3.16 -8.17 -19.41
N GLY A 172 2.09 -8.55 -20.11
CA GLY A 172 1.69 -9.94 -20.33
C GLY A 172 1.11 -10.63 -19.07
N MET A 173 0.63 -9.85 -18.10
CA MET A 173 0.03 -10.37 -16.88
C MET A 173 -1.49 -10.42 -17.03
N GLU A 174 -2.08 -11.57 -16.70
CA GLU A 174 -3.54 -11.70 -16.61
C GLU A 174 -4.03 -10.86 -15.43
N ALA A 175 -4.94 -9.93 -15.72
CA ALA A 175 -5.54 -9.08 -14.70
C ALA A 175 -6.97 -8.72 -15.07
N SER A 176 -7.83 -8.60 -14.05
CA SER A 176 -9.20 -8.12 -14.21
C SER A 176 -9.64 -7.24 -13.06
N ARG A 177 -10.65 -6.42 -13.30
CA ARG A 177 -11.30 -5.67 -12.23
C ARG A 177 -12.16 -6.59 -11.37
N THR A 178 -12.37 -6.20 -10.13
CA THR A 178 -13.40 -6.74 -9.24
C THR A 178 -14.31 -5.62 -8.76
N THR A 179 -15.61 -5.90 -8.70
CA THR A 179 -16.65 -4.92 -8.36
C THR A 179 -17.14 -5.09 -6.92
N ARG A 180 -17.90 -4.11 -6.40
CA ARG A 180 -18.48 -4.17 -5.04
C ARG A 180 -19.50 -5.29 -4.84
N ASP A 181 -19.91 -5.95 -5.91
CA ASP A 181 -20.86 -7.07 -5.85
C ASP A 181 -20.14 -8.43 -5.73
N GLU A 182 -18.81 -8.45 -5.84
CA GLU A 182 -17.99 -9.65 -5.81
C GLU A 182 -17.32 -9.84 -4.45
N PRO A 183 -17.65 -10.89 -3.69
CA PRO A 183 -16.94 -11.23 -2.47
C PRO A 183 -15.49 -11.59 -2.78
N ARG A 184 -14.53 -11.00 -2.05
CA ARG A 184 -13.11 -11.35 -2.17
C ARG A 184 -12.53 -12.09 -0.96
N GLY A 185 -13.24 -12.10 0.16
CA GLY A 185 -12.80 -12.75 1.38
C GLY A 185 -13.94 -12.89 2.38
N ARG A 186 -13.66 -13.55 3.51
CA ARG A 186 -14.59 -13.53 4.65
C ARG A 186 -14.37 -12.26 5.45
N ASP A 187 -15.47 -11.61 5.78
CA ASP A 187 -15.55 -10.49 6.69
C ASP A 187 -15.81 -10.99 8.11
N GLY A 188 -15.14 -10.38 9.08
CA GLY A 188 -15.32 -10.69 10.50
C GLY A 188 -16.73 -10.40 11.06
N LEU A 189 -17.60 -9.69 10.32
CA LEU A 189 -18.95 -9.31 10.74
C LEU A 189 -20.07 -10.05 10.02
N VAL A 190 -20.00 -10.15 8.68
CA VAL A 190 -21.19 -10.47 7.84
C VAL A 190 -21.01 -11.63 6.86
N GLY A 191 -19.89 -12.36 6.89
CA GLY A 191 -19.62 -13.47 5.98
C GLY A 191 -18.84 -13.03 4.73
N PRO A 192 -18.96 -13.70 3.58
CA PRO A 192 -18.23 -13.29 2.36
C PRO A 192 -18.59 -11.85 1.94
N ALA A 193 -17.57 -11.00 1.74
CA ALA A 193 -17.77 -9.59 1.38
C ALA A 193 -16.66 -9.04 0.44
N PRO A 194 -16.95 -7.96 -0.30
CA PRO A 194 -15.94 -7.12 -0.97
C PRO A 194 -15.25 -6.20 0.03
N GLY A 195 -14.34 -5.36 -0.44
CA GLY A 195 -13.91 -4.15 0.29
C GLY A 195 -12.41 -4.01 0.46
N LEU A 196 -11.91 -2.87 0.93
CA LEU A 196 -10.49 -2.67 1.19
C LEU A 196 -10.08 -3.44 2.47
N ASP A 197 -8.96 -4.16 2.47
CA ASP A 197 -8.53 -4.90 3.69
C ASP A 197 -7.85 -3.97 4.70
N HIS A 198 -7.65 -4.50 5.89
CA HIS A 198 -7.02 -3.77 6.98
C HIS A 198 -5.59 -3.34 6.69
N GLY A 199 -4.88 -4.05 5.80
CA GLY A 199 -3.56 -3.62 5.32
C GLY A 199 -3.60 -2.27 4.61
N VAL A 200 -4.76 -1.87 4.10
CA VAL A 200 -5.01 -0.57 3.46
C VAL A 200 -5.67 0.41 4.44
N PHE A 201 -6.86 0.07 4.97
CA PHE A 201 -7.66 1.10 5.66
C PHE A 201 -7.11 1.42 7.06
N ILE A 202 -6.52 0.49 7.81
CA ILE A 202 -6.01 0.77 9.17
C ILE A 202 -4.88 1.81 9.15
N PRO A 203 -3.84 1.69 8.30
CA PRO A 203 -2.86 2.76 8.14
C PRO A 203 -3.45 4.07 7.66
N PHE A 204 -4.39 4.00 6.73
CA PHE A 204 -4.97 5.20 6.12
C PHE A 204 -5.84 5.98 7.09
N MET A 205 -6.45 5.34 8.10
CA MET A 205 -7.10 6.03 9.21
C MET A 205 -6.14 6.95 10.00
N LEU A 206 -4.84 6.64 10.03
CA LEU A 206 -3.81 7.44 10.70
C LEU A 206 -3.15 8.44 9.76
N MET A 207 -2.83 8.00 8.53
CA MET A 207 -2.19 8.85 7.52
C MET A 207 -3.13 9.94 6.99
N PHE A 208 -4.41 9.61 6.85
CA PHE A 208 -5.46 10.44 6.25
C PHE A 208 -6.71 10.45 7.15
N PRO A 209 -6.62 11.09 8.33
CA PRO A 209 -7.65 11.04 9.35
C PRO A 209 -8.99 11.67 8.92
N GLU A 210 -9.01 12.53 7.90
CA GLU A 210 -10.24 13.05 7.31
C GLU A 210 -11.15 11.94 6.77
N GLY A 211 -10.55 10.83 6.33
CA GLY A 211 -11.25 9.64 5.88
C GLY A 211 -12.11 8.99 6.96
N ASN A 212 -11.81 9.23 8.25
CA ASN A 212 -12.57 8.67 9.36
C ASN A 212 -14.00 9.26 9.46
N GLU A 213 -14.24 10.43 8.86
CA GLU A 213 -15.51 11.16 8.95
C GLU A 213 -16.16 11.42 7.59
N LYS A 214 -15.36 11.62 6.53
CA LYS A 214 -15.83 11.95 5.18
C LYS A 214 -14.95 11.30 4.14
N ALA A 215 -15.42 11.19 2.90
CA ALA A 215 -14.64 10.61 1.82
C ALA A 215 -13.27 11.31 1.68
N PHE A 216 -12.19 10.52 1.80
CA PHE A 216 -10.83 10.97 1.50
C PHE A 216 -10.77 11.45 0.04
N PRO A 217 -10.28 12.68 -0.21
CA PRO A 217 -10.45 13.33 -1.52
C PRO A 217 -9.65 12.72 -2.66
N ILE A 218 -8.63 11.89 -2.35
CA ILE A 218 -7.81 11.24 -3.38
C ILE A 218 -8.32 9.82 -3.62
N PRO A 219 -8.62 9.44 -4.87
CA PRO A 219 -9.05 8.08 -5.19
C PRO A 219 -8.04 7.03 -4.77
N VAL A 220 -8.54 5.91 -4.24
CA VAL A 220 -7.74 4.75 -3.83
C VAL A 220 -8.17 3.53 -4.63
N VAL A 221 -7.22 2.87 -5.28
CA VAL A 221 -7.42 1.59 -5.96
C VAL A 221 -6.53 0.55 -5.29
N GLN A 222 -7.10 -0.58 -4.89
CA GLN A 222 -6.36 -1.68 -4.35
C GLN A 222 -6.10 -2.75 -5.42
N VAL A 223 -4.93 -3.38 -5.38
CA VAL A 223 -4.48 -4.43 -6.29
C VAL A 223 -4.07 -5.65 -5.47
N SER A 224 -4.43 -6.84 -5.94
CA SER A 224 -4.03 -8.10 -5.31
C SER A 224 -2.57 -8.43 -5.60
N MET A 225 -1.99 -9.26 -4.75
CA MET A 225 -0.74 -9.96 -5.00
C MET A 225 -0.97 -11.20 -5.85
N ASP A 226 0.10 -11.70 -6.45
CA ASP A 226 0.10 -13.03 -7.07
C ASP A 226 0.06 -14.11 -5.98
N GLY A 227 -1.03 -14.89 -5.91
CA GLY A 227 -1.19 -15.92 -4.89
C GLY A 227 -0.28 -17.14 -5.06
N SER A 228 0.48 -17.24 -6.16
CA SER A 228 1.57 -18.22 -6.24
C SER A 228 2.75 -17.88 -5.33
N LEU A 229 2.84 -16.62 -4.89
CA LEU A 229 3.97 -16.07 -4.11
C LEU A 229 5.33 -16.25 -4.80
N ASP A 230 5.32 -16.45 -6.11
CA ASP A 230 6.50 -16.51 -6.97
C ASP A 230 7.22 -15.13 -6.93
N PRO A 231 8.45 -15.06 -6.40
CA PRO A 231 9.17 -13.80 -6.28
C PRO A 231 9.37 -13.10 -7.62
N GLU A 232 9.69 -13.85 -8.68
CA GLU A 232 9.90 -13.32 -10.02
C GLU A 232 8.62 -12.71 -10.59
N ARG A 233 7.45 -13.33 -10.37
CA ARG A 233 6.16 -12.75 -10.79
C ARG A 233 5.78 -11.51 -10.00
N ASN A 234 6.10 -11.46 -8.70
CA ASN A 234 5.84 -10.24 -7.91
C ASN A 234 6.78 -9.09 -8.31
N ILE A 235 8.02 -9.39 -8.72
CA ILE A 235 8.90 -8.42 -9.37
C ILE A 235 8.32 -7.96 -10.71
N GLN A 236 7.82 -8.88 -11.53
CA GLN A 236 7.18 -8.50 -12.80
C GLN A 236 5.93 -7.63 -12.58
N LEU A 237 5.09 -7.98 -11.58
CA LEU A 237 3.91 -7.22 -11.18
C LEU A 237 4.26 -5.77 -10.92
N GLY A 238 5.31 -5.56 -10.13
CA GLY A 238 5.72 -4.23 -9.83
C GLY A 238 6.31 -3.49 -11.03
N GLN A 239 7.02 -4.18 -11.92
CA GLN A 239 7.65 -3.58 -13.10
C GLN A 239 6.56 -3.07 -14.04
N ALA A 240 5.51 -3.87 -14.22
CA ALA A 240 4.37 -3.54 -15.05
C ALA A 240 3.76 -2.19 -14.67
N VAL A 241 3.56 -1.94 -13.37
CA VAL A 241 2.93 -0.70 -12.89
C VAL A 241 3.91 0.44 -12.61
N ALA A 242 5.20 0.26 -12.93
CA ALA A 242 6.22 1.26 -12.63
C ALA A 242 6.03 2.57 -13.41
N ALA A 243 5.37 2.53 -14.57
CA ALA A 243 5.11 3.74 -15.36
C ALA A 243 3.98 4.62 -14.83
N LEU A 244 3.11 4.12 -13.95
CA LEU A 244 2.09 4.95 -13.30
C LEU A 244 2.73 6.13 -12.55
N ARG A 245 4.01 6.02 -12.17
CA ARG A 245 4.82 7.07 -11.53
C ARG A 245 5.04 8.33 -12.36
N TYR A 246 4.85 8.28 -13.68
CA TYR A 246 5.04 9.44 -14.55
C TYR A 246 3.77 10.29 -14.71
N GLU A 247 2.62 9.82 -14.20
CA GLU A 247 1.30 10.39 -14.52
C GLU A 247 0.70 11.24 -13.38
N GLU A 248 1.47 11.65 -12.36
CA GLU A 248 0.95 12.29 -11.13
C GLU A 248 -0.02 11.44 -10.31
N LEU A 249 -0.25 10.22 -10.79
CA LEU A 249 -0.85 9.12 -10.08
C LEU A 249 0.29 8.43 -9.34
N LEU A 250 -0.06 7.83 -8.20
CA LEU A 250 0.70 6.81 -7.49
C LEU A 250 1.35 7.25 -6.18
N PHE A 251 0.64 6.91 -5.11
CA PHE A 251 1.25 6.17 -4.02
C PHE A 251 1.19 4.68 -4.31
N ARG A 252 2.30 3.98 -4.10
CA ARG A 252 2.42 2.54 -4.26
C ARG A 252 2.81 1.89 -2.96
N LEU A 253 1.83 1.47 -2.16
CA LEU A 253 2.13 0.50 -1.11
C LEU A 253 2.37 -0.83 -1.82
N PHE A 254 3.60 -1.30 -1.86
CA PHE A 254 3.92 -2.66 -2.29
C PHE A 254 4.45 -3.40 -1.08
N PHE A 255 3.92 -4.60 -0.88
CA PHE A 255 4.53 -5.62 -0.07
C PHE A 255 5.34 -6.49 -1.05
N ASP A 256 6.66 -6.28 -1.06
CA ASP A 256 7.72 -7.02 -1.75
C ASP A 256 8.09 -6.74 -3.24
N LEU A 257 9.23 -6.03 -3.38
CA LEU A 257 10.33 -6.14 -4.37
C LEU A 257 10.18 -5.62 -5.81
N LEU A 258 11.15 -4.76 -6.22
CA LEU A 258 11.26 -4.30 -7.60
C LEU A 258 12.63 -3.85 -8.12
N ASN A 259 12.93 -4.21 -9.38
CA ASN A 259 14.03 -3.67 -10.20
C ASN A 259 13.54 -2.63 -11.24
N PRO A 260 14.18 -1.45 -11.45
CA PRO A 260 13.69 -0.39 -12.34
C PRO A 260 14.12 -0.52 -13.82
N SER A 261 14.55 -1.67 -14.34
CA SER A 261 15.09 -1.76 -15.71
C SER A 261 14.12 -2.25 -16.80
N VAL A 262 12.80 -1.97 -16.71
CA VAL A 262 11.86 -2.29 -17.80
C VAL A 262 11.00 -1.07 -18.12
N SER A 263 11.17 -0.55 -19.32
CA SER A 263 10.30 0.46 -19.94
C SER A 263 9.00 -0.22 -20.38
N GLY A 264 7.97 -0.14 -19.55
CA GLY A 264 6.59 -0.52 -19.89
C GLY A 264 5.66 0.65 -19.62
N CYS A 265 4.67 0.86 -20.51
CA CYS A 265 3.77 2.00 -20.66
C CYS A 265 4.39 3.32 -21.17
N VAL A 266 3.91 3.77 -22.33
CA VAL A 266 4.26 5.04 -22.97
C VAL A 266 3.54 6.19 -22.24
N PRO A 267 4.25 7.25 -21.81
CA PRO A 267 3.62 8.43 -21.25
C PRO A 267 2.82 9.19 -22.32
N ILE A 268 1.72 9.82 -21.92
CA ILE A 268 0.87 10.62 -22.81
C ILE A 268 1.68 11.82 -23.33
N GLN A 269 1.76 11.99 -24.66
CA GLN A 269 2.17 13.27 -25.25
C GLN A 269 1.03 14.27 -25.03
N SER A 270 1.40 15.43 -24.47
CA SER A 270 0.55 16.57 -24.11
C SER A 270 -0.52 16.95 -25.13
#